data_AF-A0A2D5YT34-F1
#
_entry.id   AF-A0A2D5YT34-F1
#
_cell.length_a   1.000
_cell.length_b   1.000
_cell.length_c   1.000
_cell.angle_alpha   90.00
_cell.angle_beta   90.00
_cell.angle_gamma   90.00
#
_symmetry.space_group_name_H-M   'P 1'
#
loop_
_entity.id
_entity.type
_entity.pdbx_description
1 polymer ?
#
loop_
_entity_poly.entity_id
_entity_poly.type
_entity_poly.pdbx_seq_one_letter_code
_entity_poly.pdbx_strand_id
1 'polypeptide(L)'
;MSDHFHELRTEELSVVVGDNTAHEDHVAGYNGIWHLSSMHDPPSLFVPSYCGMNFEFIAPMSRDDPTEPKDHPTELAVDEEGRQVTLHQLPTPTHRVESWMTYQTAGPAHLDWTFRYKLHDPGAFRPGAAGFFFASYIDRPENKSIYLLSRDVYDALMWIQFCTTYQGHDSAVTWDGDRYDVSFGPHDHGLYTARAPIRYHVPLMLGRQRDMAFVLMFEDPTGVIISHGMGGGGYVDDRSDRNPAWDFLLYVNDASANPTGKWNGRLIYKPFTGRDDVLVEYQQFQSELGHQWDIPTYGPGA
;
A
#
# COMPACT_ATOMS: atom_id res chain seq x y z
N MET A 1 20.23 -10.51 -20.65
CA MET A 1 18.90 -9.88 -20.53
C MET A 1 18.72 -9.69 -19.04
N SER A 2 18.48 -8.46 -18.58
CA SER A 2 18.06 -8.26 -17.19
C SER A 2 16.67 -8.88 -17.05
N ASP A 3 16.47 -9.73 -16.06
CA ASP A 3 15.14 -10.24 -15.78
C ASP A 3 14.29 -9.07 -15.25
N HIS A 4 13.07 -8.94 -15.78
CA HIS A 4 12.13 -7.85 -15.45
C HIS A 4 11.36 -8.10 -14.15
N PHE A 5 11.50 -9.29 -13.58
CA PHE A 5 10.90 -9.71 -12.34
C PHE A 5 11.81 -10.71 -11.62
N HIS A 6 11.54 -10.92 -10.34
CA HIS A 6 12.16 -11.96 -9.53
C HIS A 6 11.12 -12.59 -8.60
N GLU A 7 11.24 -13.90 -8.38
CA GLU A 7 10.38 -14.64 -7.45
C GLU A 7 11.01 -14.70 -6.06
N LEU A 8 10.33 -14.13 -5.07
CA LEU A 8 10.60 -14.34 -3.65
C LEU A 8 9.74 -15.50 -3.14
N ARG A 9 10.37 -16.45 -2.45
CA ARG A 9 9.69 -17.58 -1.80
C ARG A 9 9.93 -17.55 -0.30
N THR A 10 8.85 -17.72 0.45
CA THR A 10 8.88 -18.04 1.88
C THR A 10 8.41 -19.48 2.07
N GLU A 11 8.17 -19.90 3.32
CA GLU A 11 7.61 -21.23 3.57
C GLU A 11 6.17 -21.34 3.05
N GLU A 12 5.39 -20.25 3.09
CA GLU A 12 3.97 -20.25 2.69
C GLU A 12 3.69 -19.40 1.44
N LEU A 13 4.48 -18.38 1.12
CA LEU A 13 4.23 -17.45 0.00
C LEU A 13 5.08 -17.70 -1.24
N SER A 14 4.46 -17.48 -2.40
CA SER A 14 5.13 -17.22 -3.68
C SER A 14 4.77 -15.80 -4.12
N VAL A 15 5.80 -14.97 -4.28
CA VAL A 15 5.68 -13.54 -4.58
C VAL A 15 6.52 -13.22 -5.81
N VAL A 16 5.92 -12.65 -6.85
CA VAL A 16 6.65 -12.15 -8.01
C VAL A 16 6.72 -10.63 -7.91
N VAL A 17 7.92 -10.09 -7.75
CA VAL A 17 8.18 -8.65 -7.76
C VAL A 17 8.73 -8.29 -9.13
N GLY A 18 8.18 -7.26 -9.78
CA GLY A 18 8.65 -6.84 -11.09
C GLY A 18 8.70 -5.33 -11.29
N ASP A 19 9.45 -4.95 -12.32
CA ASP A 19 9.57 -3.59 -12.81
C ASP A 19 8.28 -3.12 -13.51
N ASN A 20 8.32 -2.01 -14.24
CA ASN A 20 7.15 -1.48 -14.96
C ASN A 20 7.07 -1.95 -16.43
N THR A 21 7.81 -2.97 -16.84
CA THR A 21 7.70 -3.54 -18.18
C THR A 21 6.53 -4.53 -18.28
N ALA A 22 6.06 -4.80 -19.50
CA ALA A 22 5.04 -5.81 -19.72
C ALA A 22 5.68 -7.22 -19.75
N HIS A 23 4.98 -8.21 -19.22
CA HIS A 23 5.40 -9.61 -19.29
C HIS A 23 4.17 -10.54 -19.29
N GLU A 24 4.02 -11.35 -20.34
CA GLU A 24 2.84 -12.22 -20.52
C GLU A 24 1.52 -11.44 -20.39
N ASP A 25 0.68 -11.77 -19.41
CA ASP A 25 -0.60 -11.10 -19.16
C ASP A 25 -0.43 -9.77 -18.40
N HIS A 26 0.74 -9.52 -17.81
CA HIS A 26 1.05 -8.31 -17.06
C HIS A 26 1.26 -7.11 -17.99
N VAL A 27 0.54 -6.02 -17.75
CA VAL A 27 0.57 -4.83 -18.60
C VAL A 27 1.68 -3.88 -18.15
N ALA A 28 2.34 -3.22 -19.11
CA ALA A 28 3.34 -2.20 -18.83
C ALA A 28 2.78 -1.06 -17.95
N GLY A 29 3.65 -0.47 -17.14
CA GLY A 29 3.33 0.64 -16.24
C GLY A 29 3.05 0.23 -14.79
N TYR A 30 2.90 -1.07 -14.51
CA TYR A 30 2.57 -1.59 -13.19
C TYR A 30 3.81 -2.23 -12.55
N ASN A 31 4.43 -1.54 -11.60
CA ASN A 31 5.60 -2.01 -10.84
C ASN A 31 5.18 -2.55 -9.46
N GLY A 32 6.04 -3.26 -8.75
CA GLY A 32 5.74 -3.78 -7.40
C GLY A 32 5.48 -5.27 -7.41
N ILE A 33 4.43 -5.73 -6.73
CA ILE A 33 4.14 -7.17 -6.57
C ILE A 33 3.16 -7.62 -7.67
N TRP A 34 3.68 -8.16 -8.76
CA TRP A 34 2.87 -8.68 -9.88
C TRP A 34 2.03 -9.89 -9.46
N HIS A 35 2.55 -10.73 -8.56
CA HIS A 35 1.85 -11.92 -8.08
C HIS A 35 2.07 -12.11 -6.59
N LEU A 36 1.01 -12.43 -5.85
CA LEU A 36 1.07 -12.82 -4.44
C LEU A 36 0.11 -13.98 -4.22
N SER A 37 0.65 -15.14 -3.86
CA SER A 37 -0.14 -16.32 -3.54
C SER A 37 0.40 -17.01 -2.29
N SER A 38 -0.41 -17.90 -1.71
CA SER A 38 -0.03 -18.74 -0.59
C SER A 38 -0.24 -20.22 -0.93
N MET A 39 0.50 -21.11 -0.28
CA MET A 39 0.20 -22.55 -0.33
C MET A 39 -1.23 -22.87 0.18
N HIS A 40 -1.84 -21.97 0.96
CA HIS A 40 -3.21 -22.06 1.46
C HIS A 40 -4.24 -21.42 0.52
N ASP A 41 -3.80 -20.59 -0.43
CA ASP A 41 -4.64 -19.98 -1.46
C ASP A 41 -3.81 -19.79 -2.75
N PRO A 42 -3.78 -20.81 -3.63
CA PRO A 42 -2.86 -20.83 -4.77
C PRO A 42 -3.04 -19.73 -5.84
N PRO A 43 -4.25 -19.25 -6.16
CA PRO A 43 -4.41 -18.12 -7.09
C PRO A 43 -3.75 -16.84 -6.56
N SER A 44 -3.34 -15.94 -7.46
CA SER A 44 -2.89 -14.61 -7.04
C SER A 44 -4.01 -13.85 -6.32
N LEU A 45 -3.65 -13.12 -5.27
CA LEU A 45 -4.50 -12.10 -4.68
C LEU A 45 -4.71 -10.92 -5.64
N PHE A 46 -3.73 -10.63 -6.50
CA PHE A 46 -3.75 -9.46 -7.36
C PHE A 46 -4.28 -9.78 -8.76
N VAL A 47 -4.90 -8.77 -9.39
CA VAL A 47 -5.38 -8.86 -10.78
C VAL A 47 -4.19 -9.15 -11.70
N PRO A 48 -4.19 -10.24 -12.51
CA PRO A 48 -3.01 -10.67 -13.27
C PRO A 48 -2.42 -9.65 -14.25
N SER A 49 -3.25 -8.74 -14.76
CA SER A 49 -2.81 -7.69 -15.68
C SER A 49 -2.23 -6.47 -14.99
N TYR A 50 -2.39 -6.37 -13.67
CA TYR A 50 -1.92 -5.27 -12.83
C TYR A 50 -1.08 -5.85 -11.67
N CYS A 51 -0.98 -5.15 -10.54
CA CYS A 51 -0.18 -5.60 -9.41
C CYS A 51 -0.70 -5.10 -8.06
N GLY A 52 -0.06 -5.58 -7.00
CA GLY A 52 -0.10 -5.04 -5.66
C GLY A 52 1.02 -4.04 -5.41
N MET A 53 0.77 -3.07 -4.52
CA MET A 53 1.76 -2.07 -4.10
C MET A 53 2.42 -1.33 -5.27
N ASN A 54 1.64 -1.03 -6.31
CA ASN A 54 2.09 -0.26 -7.47
C ASN A 54 2.39 1.18 -7.10
N PHE A 55 3.60 1.68 -7.34
CA PHE A 55 3.83 3.11 -7.26
C PHE A 55 3.14 3.80 -8.45
N GLU A 56 1.93 4.31 -8.22
CA GLU A 56 0.99 4.70 -9.30
C GLU A 56 1.10 6.19 -9.64
N PHE A 57 1.20 7.05 -8.63
CA PHE A 57 1.35 8.49 -8.84
C PHE A 57 2.00 9.22 -7.66
N ILE A 58 2.52 10.41 -7.95
CA ILE A 58 3.09 11.35 -6.99
C ILE A 58 2.08 12.48 -6.76
N ALA A 59 1.93 12.90 -5.50
CA ALA A 59 1.07 14.00 -5.09
C ALA A 59 1.92 15.26 -4.76
N PRO A 60 1.51 16.47 -5.20
CA PRO A 60 0.34 16.73 -6.05
C PRO A 60 0.45 16.08 -7.43
N MET A 61 -0.67 15.70 -8.03
CA MET A 61 -0.59 15.11 -9.37
C MET A 61 -0.22 16.18 -10.40
N SER A 62 0.67 15.80 -11.31
CA SER A 62 0.94 16.58 -12.51
C SER A 62 -0.28 16.54 -13.43
N ARG A 63 -0.55 17.64 -14.13
CA ARG A 63 -1.59 17.69 -15.18
C ARG A 63 -1.13 17.04 -16.47
N ASP A 64 0.17 17.12 -16.75
CA ASP A 64 0.76 16.68 -18.01
C ASP A 64 1.08 15.18 -17.95
N ASP A 65 1.46 14.67 -16.77
CA ASP A 65 1.81 13.28 -16.53
C ASP A 65 1.34 12.82 -15.13
N PRO A 66 0.03 12.54 -14.96
CA PRO A 66 -0.56 12.26 -13.65
C PRO A 66 -0.08 10.93 -13.06
N THR A 67 0.51 10.06 -13.87
CA THR A 67 0.97 8.71 -13.48
C THR A 67 2.43 8.50 -13.81
N GLU A 68 3.24 9.57 -13.75
CA GLU A 68 4.65 9.51 -14.15
C GLU A 68 5.47 8.36 -13.55
N PRO A 69 5.22 7.83 -12.32
CA PRO A 69 5.97 6.68 -11.82
C PRO A 69 5.70 5.42 -12.63
N LYS A 70 4.53 5.27 -13.26
CA LYS A 70 4.21 4.12 -14.12
C LYS A 70 5.03 4.14 -15.39
N ASP A 71 5.19 5.32 -15.98
CA ASP A 71 5.82 5.48 -17.28
C ASP A 71 7.34 5.63 -17.19
N HIS A 72 7.88 5.97 -16.00
CA HIS A 72 9.32 6.10 -15.78
C HIS A 72 9.98 4.73 -15.56
N PRO A 73 11.04 4.36 -16.33
CA PRO A 73 11.69 3.06 -16.19
C PRO A 73 12.12 2.74 -14.76
N THR A 74 11.87 1.50 -14.35
CA THR A 74 12.26 0.97 -13.04
C THR A 74 13.34 -0.08 -13.23
N GLU A 75 14.43 0.04 -12.48
CA GLU A 75 15.50 -0.95 -12.46
C GLU A 75 15.26 -1.94 -11.32
N LEU A 76 15.32 -3.23 -11.63
CA LEU A 76 15.20 -4.31 -10.65
C LEU A 76 16.58 -4.82 -10.24
N ALA A 77 16.82 -4.88 -8.93
CA ALA A 77 18.01 -5.48 -8.34
C ALA A 77 17.61 -6.55 -7.31
N VAL A 78 18.34 -7.67 -7.31
CA VAL A 78 18.15 -8.78 -6.38
C VAL A 78 19.42 -8.90 -5.53
N ASP A 79 19.26 -9.21 -4.24
CA ASP A 79 20.40 -9.51 -3.38
C ASP A 79 21.06 -10.86 -3.73
N GLU A 80 22.26 -11.11 -3.19
CA GLU A 80 23.04 -12.31 -3.52
C GLU A 80 22.32 -13.62 -3.15
N GLU A 81 21.46 -13.57 -2.13
CA GLU A 81 20.73 -14.72 -1.61
C GLU A 81 19.36 -14.92 -2.27
N GLY A 82 18.91 -13.99 -3.13
CA GLY A 82 17.60 -14.03 -3.77
C GLY A 82 16.43 -13.84 -2.80
N ARG A 83 16.67 -13.25 -1.62
CA ARG A 83 15.69 -13.05 -0.54
C ARG A 83 15.18 -11.61 -0.46
N GLN A 84 15.79 -10.70 -1.21
CA GLN A 84 15.40 -9.31 -1.28
C GLN A 84 15.40 -8.81 -2.73
N VAL A 85 14.35 -8.09 -3.12
CA VAL A 85 14.25 -7.39 -4.40
C VAL A 85 14.11 -5.90 -4.13
N THR A 86 14.83 -5.07 -4.89
CA THR A 86 14.69 -3.62 -4.88
C THR A 86 14.34 -3.12 -6.26
N LEU A 87 13.26 -2.35 -6.33
CA LEU A 87 12.85 -1.57 -7.49
C LEU A 87 13.37 -0.14 -7.31
N HIS A 88 14.32 0.27 -8.15
CA HIS A 88 14.91 1.61 -8.13
C HIS A 88 14.40 2.41 -9.33
N GLN A 89 13.79 3.55 -9.08
CA GLN A 89 13.49 4.53 -10.12
C GLN A 89 14.42 5.73 -9.96
N LEU A 90 15.08 6.09 -11.06
CA LEU A 90 15.81 7.34 -11.21
C LEU A 90 14.85 8.55 -11.07
N PRO A 91 15.37 9.79 -10.93
CA PRO A 91 14.52 10.96 -10.76
C PRO A 91 13.45 11.07 -11.85
N THR A 92 12.17 10.98 -11.44
CA THR A 92 11.03 11.05 -12.36
C THR A 92 11.03 12.35 -13.19
N PRO A 93 10.45 12.37 -14.40
CA PRO A 93 10.61 13.50 -15.32
C PRO A 93 10.00 14.81 -14.80
N THR A 94 8.85 14.76 -14.12
CA THR A 94 8.09 15.93 -13.67
C THR A 94 8.47 16.31 -12.24
N HIS A 95 8.27 15.44 -11.25
CA HIS A 95 8.52 15.80 -9.85
C HIS A 95 9.98 15.61 -9.41
N ARG A 96 10.83 15.01 -10.26
CA ARG A 96 12.23 14.74 -9.94
C ARG A 96 12.39 13.89 -8.68
N VAL A 97 11.49 12.92 -8.48
CA VAL A 97 11.53 11.98 -7.37
C VAL A 97 12.37 10.78 -7.76
N GLU A 98 13.45 10.53 -7.04
CA GLU A 98 14.14 9.25 -7.08
C GLU A 98 13.59 8.37 -5.96
N SER A 99 13.36 7.08 -6.24
CA SER A 99 12.72 6.20 -5.26
C SER A 99 13.26 4.77 -5.28
N TRP A 100 13.12 4.11 -4.12
CA TRP A 100 13.45 2.70 -3.95
C TRP A 100 12.29 2.02 -3.22
N MET A 101 11.73 0.98 -3.82
CA MET A 101 10.81 0.06 -3.15
C MET A 101 11.48 -1.29 -2.98
N THR A 102 11.75 -1.68 -1.74
CA THR A 102 12.43 -2.93 -1.39
C THR A 102 11.44 -3.88 -0.75
N TYR A 103 11.50 -5.16 -1.13
CA TYR A 103 10.73 -6.26 -0.56
C TYR A 103 11.69 -7.35 -0.08
N GLN A 104 11.49 -7.86 1.14
CA GLN A 104 12.36 -8.86 1.76
C GLN A 104 11.53 -9.94 2.46
N THR A 105 11.94 -11.21 2.32
CA THR A 105 11.31 -12.31 3.06
C THR A 105 11.57 -12.16 4.56
N ALA A 106 10.51 -12.22 5.37
CA ALA A 106 10.57 -11.91 6.81
C ALA A 106 10.04 -13.03 7.73
N GLY A 107 9.45 -14.07 7.16
CA GLY A 107 8.85 -15.18 7.91
C GLY A 107 8.10 -16.13 6.99
N PRO A 108 7.38 -17.14 7.54
CA PRO A 108 6.65 -18.12 6.74
C PRO A 108 5.61 -17.49 5.80
N ALA A 109 4.90 -16.47 6.27
CA ALA A 109 3.81 -15.81 5.54
C ALA A 109 4.01 -14.28 5.42
N HIS A 110 5.25 -13.82 5.55
CA HIS A 110 5.58 -12.41 5.79
C HIS A 110 6.58 -11.87 4.77
N LEU A 111 6.31 -10.64 4.32
CA LEU A 111 7.20 -9.86 3.46
C LEU A 111 7.38 -8.48 4.10
N ASP A 112 8.59 -8.14 4.50
CA ASP A 112 8.93 -6.78 4.90
C ASP A 112 9.12 -5.91 3.67
N TRP A 113 8.68 -4.66 3.77
CA TRP A 113 8.83 -3.69 2.70
C TRP A 113 9.40 -2.37 3.21
N THR A 114 10.12 -1.68 2.34
CA THR A 114 10.67 -0.35 2.60
C THR A 114 10.50 0.52 1.37
N PHE A 115 9.90 1.68 1.56
CA PHE A 115 9.89 2.74 0.55
C PHE A 115 10.85 3.86 0.96
N ARG A 116 11.81 4.19 0.11
CA ARG A 116 12.71 5.33 0.28
C ARG A 116 12.54 6.30 -0.87
N TYR A 117 12.71 7.58 -0.58
CA TYR A 117 12.65 8.62 -1.60
C TYR A 117 13.76 9.67 -1.44
N LYS A 118 14.03 10.35 -2.55
CA LYS A 118 14.80 11.59 -2.61
C LYS A 118 14.16 12.56 -3.59
N LEU A 119 13.83 13.75 -3.11
CA LEU A 119 13.31 14.87 -3.88
C LEU A 119 14.50 15.66 -4.42
N HIS A 120 14.73 15.61 -5.73
CA HIS A 120 15.77 16.42 -6.38
C HIS A 120 15.30 17.85 -6.68
N ASP A 121 13.98 18.07 -6.72
CA ASP A 121 13.36 19.39 -6.77
C ASP A 121 12.20 19.50 -5.77
N PRO A 122 12.48 19.77 -4.48
CA PRO A 122 11.43 20.02 -3.48
C PRO A 122 10.48 21.18 -3.85
N GLY A 123 10.90 22.08 -4.74
CA GLY A 123 10.09 23.20 -5.22
C GLY A 123 8.90 22.78 -6.07
N ALA A 124 8.90 21.55 -6.61
CA ALA A 124 7.79 20.96 -7.35
C ALA A 124 6.56 20.67 -6.47
N PHE A 125 6.74 20.59 -5.15
CA PHE A 125 5.71 20.18 -4.19
C PHE A 125 5.04 21.37 -3.51
N ARG A 126 4.36 22.24 -4.26
CA ARG A 126 3.57 23.34 -3.68
C ARG A 126 2.13 22.86 -3.46
N PRO A 127 1.57 23.00 -2.24
CA PRO A 127 1.91 24.01 -1.21
C PRO A 127 2.94 23.59 -0.15
N GLY A 128 3.49 22.38 -0.20
CA GLY A 128 4.61 21.98 0.66
C GLY A 128 4.68 20.50 0.99
N ALA A 129 3.69 19.70 0.60
CA ALA A 129 3.65 18.26 0.87
C ALA A 129 4.01 17.45 -0.37
N ALA A 130 4.75 16.37 -0.17
CA ALA A 130 5.04 15.37 -1.18
C ALA A 130 4.36 14.06 -0.79
N GLY A 131 3.56 13.50 -1.69
CA GLY A 131 2.87 12.22 -1.49
C GLY A 131 3.26 11.19 -2.54
N PHE A 132 3.22 9.92 -2.15
CA PHE A 132 3.60 8.76 -2.94
C PHE A 132 2.51 7.72 -2.80
N PHE A 133 1.75 7.49 -3.86
CA PHE A 133 0.56 6.65 -3.80
C PHE A 133 0.82 5.25 -4.33
N PHE A 134 0.33 4.28 -3.57
CA PHE A 134 0.47 2.87 -3.85
C PHE A 134 -0.89 2.23 -4.06
N ALA A 135 -1.07 1.63 -5.23
CA ALA A 135 -2.29 0.92 -5.57
C ALA A 135 -2.13 -0.60 -5.43
N SER A 136 -3.12 -1.28 -4.84
CA SER A 136 -3.13 -2.75 -4.83
C SER A 136 -4.43 -3.31 -5.39
N TYR A 137 -4.39 -3.79 -6.63
CA TYR A 137 -5.58 -4.23 -7.36
C TYR A 137 -5.94 -5.68 -7.02
N ILE A 138 -7.07 -5.90 -6.36
CA ILE A 138 -7.43 -7.21 -5.79
C ILE A 138 -8.31 -8.00 -6.76
N ASP A 139 -7.94 -9.24 -7.10
CA ASP A 139 -8.69 -10.07 -8.03
C ASP A 139 -9.93 -10.68 -7.36
N ARG A 140 -11.11 -10.15 -7.73
CA ARG A 140 -12.43 -10.70 -7.43
C ARG A 140 -12.60 -11.15 -5.96
N PRO A 141 -12.37 -10.26 -4.98
CA PRO A 141 -12.63 -10.60 -3.59
C PRO A 141 -14.13 -10.75 -3.35
N GLU A 142 -14.52 -11.73 -2.54
CA GLU A 142 -15.92 -11.89 -2.13
C GLU A 142 -16.40 -10.69 -1.31
N ASN A 143 -15.47 -10.04 -0.61
CA ASN A 143 -15.70 -8.80 0.10
C ASN A 143 -14.62 -7.77 -0.25
N LYS A 144 -15.05 -6.69 -0.89
CA LYS A 144 -14.15 -5.62 -1.34
C LYS A 144 -13.60 -4.74 -0.23
N SER A 145 -14.22 -4.80 0.95
CA SER A 145 -13.91 -3.92 2.06
C SER A 145 -12.53 -4.18 2.62
N ILE A 146 -11.94 -3.13 3.18
CA ILE A 146 -10.88 -3.25 4.16
C ILE A 146 -11.45 -3.07 5.56
N TYR A 147 -10.72 -3.52 6.57
CA TYR A 147 -11.07 -3.39 7.98
C TYR A 147 -10.00 -2.60 8.72
N LEU A 148 -10.46 -1.66 9.53
CA LEU A 148 -9.62 -0.72 10.27
C LEU A 148 -10.07 -0.71 11.73
N LEU A 149 -9.13 -0.58 12.66
CA LEU A 149 -9.46 -0.39 14.06
C LEU A 149 -9.68 1.11 14.33
N SER A 150 -10.88 1.50 14.76
CA SER A 150 -11.27 2.92 14.88
C SER A 150 -12.13 3.18 16.12
N ARG A 151 -12.08 4.42 16.61
CA ARG A 151 -12.96 4.96 17.68
C ARG A 151 -14.04 5.89 17.17
N ASP A 152 -14.04 6.22 15.88
CA ASP A 152 -14.90 7.30 15.36
C ASP A 152 -16.34 6.85 15.08
N VAL A 153 -16.61 5.54 15.03
CA VAL A 153 -17.94 4.99 14.71
C VAL A 153 -18.73 4.59 15.96
N TYR A 154 -18.03 4.13 17.00
CA TYR A 154 -18.62 3.62 18.23
C TYR A 154 -17.96 4.26 19.44
N ASP A 155 -18.63 4.26 20.59
CA ASP A 155 -18.07 4.74 21.87
C ASP A 155 -17.03 3.77 22.48
N ALA A 156 -16.30 3.06 21.61
CA ALA A 156 -15.28 2.08 21.92
C ALA A 156 -14.36 1.90 20.69
N LEU A 157 -13.12 1.48 20.94
CA LEU A 157 -12.23 1.04 19.87
C LEU A 157 -12.81 -0.25 19.26
N MET A 158 -13.11 -0.25 17.96
CA MET A 158 -13.72 -1.40 17.28
C MET A 158 -13.22 -1.54 15.85
N TRP A 159 -13.28 -2.77 15.35
CA TRP A 159 -13.04 -3.04 13.93
C TRP A 159 -14.21 -2.54 13.09
N ILE A 160 -13.92 -1.62 12.18
CA ILE A 160 -14.86 -1.03 11.25
C ILE A 160 -14.62 -1.64 9.88
N GLN A 161 -15.69 -2.07 9.23
CA GLN A 161 -15.68 -2.42 7.82
C GLN A 161 -15.75 -1.12 7.02
N PHE A 162 -14.75 -0.88 6.18
CA PHE A 162 -14.65 0.29 5.34
C PHE A 162 -14.64 -0.13 3.86
N CYS A 163 -15.66 0.32 3.15
CA CYS A 163 -15.81 0.15 1.71
C CYS A 163 -16.44 1.42 1.17
N THR A 164 -15.71 2.14 0.34
CA THR A 164 -16.25 3.34 -0.31
C THR A 164 -17.39 2.95 -1.24
N THR A 165 -18.32 3.86 -1.50
CA THR A 165 -19.43 3.62 -2.44
C THR A 165 -19.15 4.22 -3.81
N TYR A 166 -18.33 5.27 -3.86
CA TYR A 166 -17.92 5.94 -5.09
C TYR A 166 -16.40 6.11 -5.10
N GLN A 167 -15.80 5.96 -6.28
CA GLN A 167 -14.37 6.19 -6.46
C GLN A 167 -14.02 7.62 -6.08
N GLY A 168 -13.09 7.81 -5.16
CA GLY A 168 -12.61 9.13 -4.74
C GLY A 168 -13.63 9.92 -3.90
N HIS A 169 -14.58 9.24 -3.23
CA HIS A 169 -15.48 9.84 -2.26
C HIS A 169 -15.35 9.10 -0.93
N ASP A 170 -15.05 9.83 0.13
CA ASP A 170 -14.73 9.26 1.46
C ASP A 170 -13.71 8.12 1.36
N SER A 171 -12.74 8.23 0.45
CA SER A 171 -11.77 7.17 0.14
C SER A 171 -10.58 7.14 1.08
N ALA A 172 -10.26 8.25 1.74
CA ALA A 172 -9.03 8.43 2.49
C ALA A 172 -9.27 8.37 4.00
N VAL A 173 -8.65 7.41 4.68
CA VAL A 173 -8.69 7.25 6.14
C VAL A 173 -7.33 7.61 6.72
N THR A 174 -7.33 8.49 7.73
CA THR A 174 -6.11 8.97 8.39
C THR A 174 -5.98 8.44 9.80
N TRP A 175 -4.81 8.57 10.40
CA TRP A 175 -4.57 8.20 11.79
C TRP A 175 -5.27 9.18 12.74
N ASP A 176 -5.80 8.69 13.86
CA ASP A 176 -6.52 9.51 14.84
C ASP A 176 -5.64 10.52 15.59
N GLY A 177 -4.34 10.26 15.68
CA GLY A 177 -3.32 11.17 16.19
C GLY A 177 -2.70 12.11 15.15
N ASP A 178 -3.07 11.98 13.87
CA ASP A 178 -2.54 12.85 12.82
C ASP A 178 -3.07 14.28 13.03
N ARG A 179 -2.18 15.28 13.06
CA ARG A 179 -2.52 16.70 13.24
C ARG A 179 -3.08 17.32 11.95
N TYR A 180 -3.71 16.48 11.14
CA TYR A 180 -3.87 16.56 9.70
C TYR A 180 -4.59 17.83 9.19
N ASP A 181 -3.84 18.66 8.45
CA ASP A 181 -4.39 19.66 7.52
C ASP A 181 -3.53 19.77 6.25
N VAL A 182 -3.22 18.62 5.63
CA VAL A 182 -2.43 18.60 4.39
C VAL A 182 -3.34 18.81 3.19
N SER A 183 -2.92 19.75 2.34
CA SER A 183 -3.45 20.00 1.00
C SER A 183 -2.31 19.72 0.02
N PHE A 184 -2.53 18.88 -0.99
CA PHE A 184 -1.54 18.69 -2.05
C PHE A 184 -1.75 19.74 -3.16
N GLY A 185 -2.92 20.36 -3.25
CA GLY A 185 -3.19 21.54 -4.05
C GLY A 185 -4.45 21.39 -4.91
N PRO A 186 -4.58 22.15 -6.01
CA PRO A 186 -5.78 22.12 -6.85
C PRO A 186 -5.86 20.91 -7.79
N HIS A 187 -4.84 20.05 -7.82
CA HIS A 187 -4.71 18.94 -8.78
C HIS A 187 -4.59 17.60 -8.06
N ASP A 188 -5.42 17.42 -7.03
CA ASP A 188 -5.38 16.23 -6.18
C ASP A 188 -6.39 15.18 -6.62
N HIS A 189 -6.13 13.91 -6.26
CA HIS A 189 -7.03 12.79 -6.52
C HIS A 189 -7.85 12.47 -5.27
N GLY A 190 -9.17 12.27 -5.44
CA GLY A 190 -10.07 11.97 -4.33
C GLY A 190 -9.70 10.70 -3.54
N LEU A 191 -8.91 9.79 -4.10
CA LEU A 191 -8.46 8.58 -3.38
C LEU A 191 -7.69 8.90 -2.09
N TYR A 192 -6.88 9.95 -2.08
CA TYR A 192 -6.11 10.35 -0.90
C TYR A 192 -6.53 11.68 -0.29
N THR A 193 -7.36 12.48 -0.97
CA THR A 193 -7.85 13.76 -0.42
C THR A 193 -9.32 13.76 0.02
N ALA A 194 -10.16 12.86 -0.48
CA ALA A 194 -11.54 12.75 -0.03
C ALA A 194 -11.59 12.00 1.31
N ARG A 195 -11.42 12.75 2.39
CA ARG A 195 -11.36 12.22 3.77
C ARG A 195 -12.67 11.53 4.14
N ALA A 196 -12.58 10.26 4.54
CA ALA A 196 -13.68 9.57 5.17
C ALA A 196 -13.97 10.17 6.56
N PRO A 197 -15.21 10.07 7.07
CA PRO A 197 -15.57 10.53 8.42
C PRO A 197 -15.09 9.57 9.52
N ILE A 198 -14.06 8.76 9.25
CA ILE A 198 -13.46 7.81 10.18
C ILE A 198 -11.94 7.96 10.14
N ARG A 199 -11.28 7.61 11.24
CA ARG A 199 -9.82 7.53 11.37
C ARG A 199 -9.41 6.19 11.96
N TYR A 200 -8.24 5.70 11.61
CA TYR A 200 -7.68 4.46 12.17
C TYR A 200 -6.83 4.76 13.42
N HIS A 201 -6.75 3.80 14.32
CA HIS A 201 -5.97 3.90 15.57
C HIS A 201 -4.66 3.12 15.49
N VAL A 202 -4.70 1.93 14.89
CA VAL A 202 -3.53 1.07 14.63
C VAL A 202 -3.21 1.18 13.15
N PRO A 203 -1.96 1.49 12.75
CA PRO A 203 -1.60 1.74 11.35
C PRO A 203 -1.42 0.41 10.61
N LEU A 204 -2.55 -0.23 10.35
CA LEU A 204 -2.67 -1.38 9.48
C LEU A 204 -4.01 -1.34 8.77
N MET A 205 -4.09 -2.01 7.62
CA MET A 205 -5.34 -2.39 6.98
C MET A 205 -5.43 -3.90 6.85
N LEU A 206 -6.63 -4.44 7.08
CA LEU A 206 -6.95 -5.84 6.88
C LEU A 206 -7.90 -6.00 5.70
N GLY A 207 -7.51 -6.75 4.69
CA GLY A 207 -8.37 -7.25 3.62
C GLY A 207 -8.67 -8.75 3.78
N ARG A 208 -9.77 -9.21 3.19
CA ARG A 208 -10.19 -10.63 3.23
C ARG A 208 -10.38 -11.16 1.81
N GLN A 209 -9.73 -12.29 1.52
CA GLN A 209 -9.92 -13.07 0.30
C GLN A 209 -10.16 -14.51 0.72
N ARG A 210 -11.34 -15.08 0.43
CA ARG A 210 -11.70 -16.42 0.92
C ARG A 210 -11.43 -16.55 2.44
N ASP A 211 -10.67 -17.56 2.83
CA ASP A 211 -10.25 -17.81 4.21
C ASP A 211 -8.96 -17.06 4.59
N MET A 212 -8.35 -16.30 3.68
CA MET A 212 -7.08 -15.61 3.88
C MET A 212 -7.21 -14.16 4.38
N ALA A 213 -6.30 -13.75 5.26
CA ALA A 213 -6.10 -12.38 5.65
C ALA A 213 -4.93 -11.79 4.85
N PHE A 214 -5.20 -10.67 4.17
CA PHE A 214 -4.18 -9.79 3.65
C PHE A 214 -4.02 -8.63 4.63
N VAL A 215 -2.82 -8.42 5.16
CA VAL A 215 -2.57 -7.33 6.10
C VAL A 215 -1.40 -6.51 5.60
N LEU A 216 -1.62 -5.20 5.45
CA LEU A 216 -0.55 -4.22 5.28
C LEU A 216 -0.39 -3.45 6.57
N MET A 217 0.80 -3.51 7.15
CA MET A 217 1.19 -2.86 8.39
C MET A 217 2.23 -1.78 8.12
N PHE A 218 2.15 -0.69 8.87
CA PHE A 218 3.11 0.40 8.82
C PHE A 218 3.81 0.52 10.18
N GLU A 219 5.12 0.75 10.15
CA GLU A 219 5.93 0.97 11.36
C GLU A 219 5.45 2.20 12.15
N ASP A 220 5.19 3.31 11.44
CA ASP A 220 4.77 4.60 12.00
C ASP A 220 3.52 5.08 11.22
N PRO A 221 2.43 5.49 11.90
CA PRO A 221 1.27 6.08 11.23
C PRO A 221 1.55 7.43 10.56
N THR A 222 2.63 8.12 10.95
CA THR A 222 2.92 9.48 10.51
C THR A 222 3.16 9.50 9.01
N GLY A 223 2.36 10.31 8.32
CA GLY A 223 2.44 10.38 6.87
C GLY A 223 1.72 9.24 6.15
N VAL A 224 0.86 8.47 6.82
CA VAL A 224 0.15 7.34 6.19
C VAL A 224 -1.33 7.62 6.06
N ILE A 225 -1.83 7.57 4.82
CA ILE A 225 -3.26 7.59 4.50
C ILE A 225 -3.63 6.22 3.93
N ILE A 226 -4.59 5.54 4.52
CA ILE A 226 -5.15 4.31 3.97
C ILE A 226 -6.27 4.69 3.00
N SER A 227 -6.26 4.14 1.79
CA SER A 227 -7.21 4.47 0.73
C SER A 227 -7.96 3.24 0.25
N HIS A 228 -9.23 3.42 -0.11
CA HIS A 228 -10.03 2.39 -0.76
C HIS A 228 -10.57 2.84 -2.12
N GLY A 229 -10.25 2.07 -3.16
CA GLY A 229 -10.77 2.21 -4.51
C GLY A 229 -11.83 1.14 -4.82
N MET A 230 -12.97 1.55 -5.35
CA MET A 230 -14.11 0.67 -5.63
C MET A 230 -13.97 -0.13 -6.95
N GLY A 231 -13.15 0.35 -7.87
CA GLY A 231 -13.06 -0.23 -9.21
C GLY A 231 -11.74 0.02 -9.93
N GLY A 232 -10.66 0.18 -9.17
CA GLY A 232 -9.33 0.44 -9.69
C GLY A 232 -8.78 -0.75 -10.49
N GLY A 233 -9.12 -1.98 -10.12
CA GLY A 233 -8.58 -3.21 -10.72
C GLY A 233 -9.30 -3.66 -12.00
N GLY A 234 -10.07 -2.79 -12.64
CA GLY A 234 -10.80 -3.13 -13.86
C GLY A 234 -12.08 -3.95 -13.64
N TYR A 235 -12.66 -4.43 -14.75
CA TYR A 235 -13.87 -5.26 -14.72
C TYR A 235 -13.52 -6.72 -14.48
N VAL A 236 -14.41 -7.43 -13.80
CA VAL A 236 -14.42 -8.91 -13.83
C VAL A 236 -14.86 -9.41 -15.21
N ASP A 237 -14.61 -10.68 -15.53
CA ASP A 237 -14.82 -11.25 -16.88
C ASP A 237 -16.22 -11.01 -17.47
N ASP A 238 -17.28 -11.21 -16.68
CA ASP A 238 -18.67 -11.03 -17.10
C ASP A 238 -19.13 -9.56 -17.05
N ARG A 239 -18.25 -8.65 -16.60
CA ARG A 239 -18.46 -7.21 -16.45
C ARG A 239 -19.63 -6.84 -15.54
N SER A 240 -20.12 -7.76 -14.71
CA SER A 240 -21.15 -7.50 -13.71
C SER A 240 -20.61 -6.65 -12.55
N ASP A 241 -19.30 -6.66 -12.35
CA ASP A 241 -18.64 -5.98 -11.25
C ASP A 241 -17.22 -5.50 -11.60
N ARG A 242 -16.59 -4.79 -10.66
CA ARG A 242 -15.19 -4.33 -10.74
C ARG A 242 -14.34 -4.80 -9.56
N ASN A 243 -13.08 -5.06 -9.84
CA ASN A 243 -12.06 -5.36 -8.84
C ASN A 243 -11.72 -4.09 -8.02
N PRO A 244 -11.74 -4.16 -6.67
CA PRO A 244 -11.38 -3.03 -5.83
C PRO A 244 -9.86 -2.81 -5.82
N ALA A 245 -9.45 -1.73 -5.16
CA ALA A 245 -8.07 -1.44 -4.87
C ALA A 245 -7.90 -1.13 -3.37
N TRP A 246 -6.96 -1.81 -2.74
CA TRP A 246 -6.58 -1.63 -1.33
C TRP A 246 -5.28 -0.82 -1.28
N ASP A 247 -5.44 0.49 -1.15
CA ASP A 247 -4.41 1.45 -1.50
C ASP A 247 -3.89 2.18 -0.26
N PHE A 248 -2.78 2.89 -0.42
CA PHE A 248 -2.30 3.82 0.58
C PHE A 248 -1.50 4.96 -0.04
N LEU A 249 -1.41 6.08 0.67
CA LEU A 249 -0.50 7.18 0.38
C LEU A 249 0.52 7.27 1.52
N LEU A 250 1.79 7.37 1.15
CA LEU A 250 2.86 7.82 2.04
C LEU A 250 3.13 9.28 1.74
N TYR A 251 3.21 10.15 2.75
CA TYR A 251 3.42 11.57 2.54
C TYR A 251 4.31 12.20 3.59
N VAL A 252 5.01 13.24 3.16
CA VAL A 252 5.80 14.08 4.05
C VAL A 252 5.33 15.53 3.95
N ASN A 253 5.27 16.19 5.10
CA ASN A 253 5.07 17.63 5.18
C ASN A 253 6.40 18.36 5.01
N ASP A 254 6.35 19.60 4.52
CA ASP A 254 7.54 20.42 4.30
C ASP A 254 8.60 19.66 3.49
N ALA A 255 8.27 19.35 2.24
CA ALA A 255 9.14 18.66 1.28
C ALA A 255 10.53 19.30 1.17
N SER A 256 10.64 20.61 1.42
CA SER A 256 11.93 21.32 1.43
C SER A 256 12.78 20.97 2.66
N ALA A 257 12.17 20.85 3.84
CA ALA A 257 12.86 20.39 5.05
C ALA A 257 13.10 18.87 5.06
N ASN A 258 12.26 18.10 4.35
CA ASN A 258 12.31 16.64 4.32
C ASN A 258 12.50 16.07 2.89
N PRO A 259 13.61 16.45 2.19
CA PRO A 259 13.85 16.04 0.81
C PRO A 259 14.22 14.57 0.69
N THR A 260 14.44 13.86 1.79
CA THR A 260 14.70 12.42 1.82
C THR A 260 13.97 11.79 2.98
N GLY A 261 13.50 10.58 2.81
CA GLY A 261 12.85 9.85 3.89
C GLY A 261 12.69 8.38 3.55
N LYS A 262 12.09 7.68 4.51
CA LYS A 262 11.80 6.26 4.40
C LYS A 262 10.54 5.92 5.20
N TRP A 263 9.83 4.90 4.74
CA TRP A 263 8.81 4.18 5.51
C TRP A 263 9.13 2.70 5.46
N ASN A 264 8.90 2.02 6.57
CA ASN A 264 8.98 0.57 6.66
C ASN A 264 7.60 0.01 6.99
N GLY A 265 7.38 -1.22 6.57
CA GLY A 265 6.17 -1.95 6.90
C GLY A 265 6.31 -3.43 6.64
N ARG A 266 5.21 -4.13 6.87
CA ARG A 266 5.09 -5.58 6.69
C ARG A 266 3.80 -5.91 5.97
N LEU A 267 3.90 -6.84 5.03
CA LEU A 267 2.80 -7.47 4.34
C LEU A 267 2.66 -8.91 4.86
N ILE A 268 1.43 -9.32 5.13
CA ILE A 268 1.10 -10.70 5.53
C ILE A 268 0.00 -11.25 4.63
N TYR A 269 0.14 -12.50 4.19
CA TYR A 269 -0.93 -13.23 3.51
C TYR A 269 -1.06 -14.67 4.04
N LYS A 270 -1.93 -14.86 5.04
CA LYS A 270 -2.06 -16.13 5.80
C LYS A 270 -3.51 -16.53 6.05
N PRO A 271 -3.82 -17.78 6.41
CA PRO A 271 -5.16 -18.16 6.87
C PRO A 271 -5.61 -17.28 8.04
N PHE A 272 -6.85 -16.78 7.97
CA PHE A 272 -7.40 -15.92 9.00
C PHE A 272 -7.99 -16.72 10.15
N THR A 273 -7.43 -16.53 11.33
CA THR A 273 -7.88 -17.18 12.57
C THR A 273 -8.64 -16.22 13.49
N GLY A 274 -8.57 -14.91 13.23
CA GLY A 274 -9.32 -13.89 13.96
C GLY A 274 -8.65 -12.52 13.90
N ARG A 275 -9.35 -11.51 14.41
CA ARG A 275 -8.82 -10.15 14.52
C ARG A 275 -7.73 -10.00 15.58
N ASP A 276 -7.80 -10.80 16.65
CA ASP A 276 -6.74 -10.84 17.67
C ASP A 276 -5.41 -11.31 17.09
N ASP A 277 -5.45 -12.31 16.20
CA ASP A 277 -4.26 -12.79 15.48
C ASP A 277 -3.59 -11.67 14.68
N VAL A 278 -4.37 -10.84 13.98
CA VAL A 278 -3.85 -9.67 13.24
C VAL A 278 -3.18 -8.65 14.16
N LEU A 279 -3.71 -8.43 15.37
CA LEU A 279 -3.11 -7.53 16.34
C LEU A 279 -1.84 -8.11 16.98
N VAL A 280 -1.80 -9.42 17.21
CA VAL A 280 -0.59 -10.13 17.66
C VAL A 280 0.52 -10.00 16.62
N GLU A 281 0.20 -10.20 15.34
CA GLU A 281 1.15 -10.00 14.23
C GLU A 281 1.71 -8.56 14.22
N TYR A 282 0.86 -7.56 14.43
CA TYR A 282 1.29 -6.17 14.51
C TYR A 282 2.17 -5.88 15.74
N GLN A 283 1.82 -6.43 16.91
CA GLN A 283 2.64 -6.31 18.12
C GLN A 283 4.02 -6.98 17.94
N GLN A 284 4.05 -8.13 17.30
CA GLN A 284 5.30 -8.83 16.99
C GLN A 284 6.17 -8.00 16.04
N PHE A 285 5.59 -7.49 14.95
CA PHE A 285 6.29 -6.61 14.01
C PHE A 285 6.90 -5.39 14.72
N GLN A 286 6.12 -4.69 15.56
CA GLN A 286 6.62 -3.55 16.34
C GLN A 286 7.72 -3.96 17.32
N SER A 287 7.59 -5.11 17.99
CA SER A 287 8.58 -5.62 18.94
C SER A 287 9.90 -5.98 18.26
N GLU A 288 9.86 -6.55 17.06
CA GLU A 288 11.05 -6.85 16.24
C GLU A 288 11.82 -5.59 15.83
N LEU A 289 11.10 -4.47 15.64
CA LEU A 289 11.70 -3.14 15.42
C LEU A 289 12.18 -2.46 16.71
N GLY A 290 11.98 -3.09 17.87
CA GLY A 290 12.32 -2.53 19.17
C GLY A 290 11.34 -1.45 19.66
N HIS A 291 10.16 -1.38 19.05
CA HIS A 291 9.09 -0.46 19.42
C HIS A 291 8.10 -1.13 20.38
N GLN A 292 7.36 -0.30 21.12
CA GLN A 292 6.18 -0.73 21.85
C GLN A 292 5.00 0.10 21.38
N TRP A 293 4.13 -0.54 20.60
CA TRP A 293 2.83 0.03 20.26
C TRP A 293 1.78 -0.50 21.22
N ASP A 294 1.25 0.37 22.08
CA ASP A 294 0.15 0.02 22.96
C ASP A 294 -1.12 -0.17 22.11
N ILE A 295 -1.62 -1.41 22.03
CA ILE A 295 -2.90 -1.70 21.40
C ILE A 295 -3.94 -1.77 22.51
N PRO A 296 -4.82 -0.77 22.63
CA PRO A 296 -5.84 -0.78 23.66
C PRO A 296 -6.77 -1.96 23.47
N THR A 297 -7.39 -2.41 24.56
CA THR A 297 -8.50 -3.35 24.49
C THR A 297 -9.58 -2.77 23.55
N TYR A 298 -10.18 -3.63 22.74
CA TYR A 298 -11.20 -3.24 21.76
C TYR A 298 -12.49 -4.02 21.99
N GLY A 299 -13.62 -3.44 21.59
CA GLY A 299 -14.96 -4.00 21.79
C GLY A 299 -15.73 -3.37 22.96
N PRO A 300 -17.00 -3.80 23.17
CA PRO A 300 -17.86 -3.25 24.21
C PRO A 300 -17.32 -3.57 25.61
N GLY A 301 -17.09 -2.55 26.43
CA GLY A 301 -16.60 -2.71 27.82
C GLY A 301 -15.08 -2.76 27.96
N ALA A 302 -14.35 -2.48 26.87
CA ALA A 302 -12.95 -2.09 26.90
C ALA A 302 -12.75 -0.68 27.48
#